data_AF-A0A955J738-F1
#
_entry.id   AF-A0A955J738-F1
#
_cell.length_a   1.000
_cell.length_b   1.000
_cell.length_c   1.000
_cell.angle_alpha   90.00
_cell.angle_beta   90.00
_cell.angle_gamma   90.00
#
_symmetry.space_group_name_H-M   'P 1'
#
loop_
_entity.id
_entity.type
_entity.pdbx_description
1 polymer ?
#
loop_
_entity_poly.entity_id
_entity_poly.type
_entity_poly.pdbx_seq_one_letter_code
_entity_poly.pdbx_strand_id
1 'polypeptide(L)'
;MSMKVEIEPNISLQQVKNEMQSGTSVMRSAHVGNLRGYNLAIAQMEIPLLLVDHNKVIQTPSDRDLIAGGDANYLAGSIVTREKVMPLKVSQLGGLSLRTEVTHPETGGLQFVDELHVSAIKEVFPATSVVTDTEYLRSQIDLAGEAVAIALQNYPELFKRVVEADGTVRTTTQAPMLYEKYGILQLNDDPKTERGVLIPNDVDIVINFIIECIRSERSTQIHLSGPDMVQYLKGSASRDQLAALYNTIHTEASFGTQLPEDIVIKLVPTAEARFVSTEPYALAIEKLFQLLEEKDALRNERATFFKSESAKDTNKKAPFLQKCKQEESRIDNILTTALTDASEIFQDSQAAPFVSQYDLLQGDTLVTLQQNINLTMHELKMVTNALSKIRRDTP
;
A
#
# COMPACT_ATOMS: atom_id res chain seq x y z
N MET A 1 27.87 -3.42 -8.42
CA MET A 1 26.90 -3.75 -7.36
C MET A 1 25.56 -4.09 -8.01
N SER A 2 24.67 -4.86 -7.37
CA SER A 2 23.34 -5.14 -7.95
C SER A 2 22.20 -4.89 -6.96
N MET A 3 21.12 -4.29 -7.46
CA MET A 3 19.84 -4.22 -6.77
C MET A 3 18.84 -5.11 -7.50
N LYS A 4 18.30 -6.09 -6.78
CA LYS A 4 17.31 -7.04 -7.32
C LYS A 4 15.98 -6.81 -6.64
N VAL A 5 14.93 -6.69 -7.44
CA VAL A 5 13.55 -6.64 -6.95
C VAL A 5 12.84 -7.93 -7.36
N GLU A 6 12.38 -8.68 -6.36
CA GLU A 6 11.69 -9.95 -6.51
C GLU A 6 10.25 -9.81 -6.04
N ILE A 7 9.27 -10.14 -6.87
CA ILE A 7 7.87 -10.12 -6.47
C ILE A 7 7.58 -11.45 -5.78
N GLU A 8 7.24 -11.39 -4.49
CA GLU A 8 7.11 -12.54 -3.60
C GLU A 8 5.65 -12.70 -3.14
N PRO A 9 4.75 -13.25 -3.98
CA PRO A 9 3.35 -13.45 -3.60
C PRO A 9 3.18 -14.63 -2.64
N ASN A 10 4.19 -15.47 -2.45
CA ASN A 10 4.13 -16.66 -1.60
C ASN A 10 4.54 -16.38 -0.14
N ILE A 11 4.54 -15.10 0.26
CA ILE A 11 4.80 -14.65 1.64
C ILE A 11 3.48 -14.20 2.26
N SER A 12 3.20 -14.63 3.49
CA SER A 12 2.06 -14.19 4.32
C SER A 12 2.43 -13.05 5.27
N LEU A 13 1.44 -12.33 5.82
CA LEU A 13 1.71 -11.29 6.82
C LEU A 13 2.37 -11.87 8.09
N GLN A 14 2.03 -13.10 8.49
CA GLN A 14 2.67 -13.76 9.61
C GLN A 14 4.16 -14.02 9.35
N GLN A 15 4.50 -14.48 8.13
CA GLN A 15 5.91 -14.67 7.75
C GLN A 15 6.66 -13.35 7.75
N VAL A 16 6.05 -12.27 7.25
CA VAL A 16 6.64 -10.91 7.32
C VAL A 16 6.93 -10.51 8.77
N LYS A 17 5.96 -10.69 9.69
CA LYS A 17 6.15 -10.36 11.11
C LYS A 17 7.29 -11.18 11.73
N ASN A 18 7.38 -12.47 11.40
CA ASN A 18 8.47 -13.33 11.88
C ASN A 18 9.84 -12.89 11.36
N GLU A 19 9.95 -12.50 10.09
CA GLU A 19 11.20 -11.96 9.51
C GLU A 19 11.59 -10.62 10.13
N MET A 20 10.60 -9.74 10.39
CA MET A 20 10.84 -8.49 11.11
C MET A 20 11.43 -8.75 12.50
N GLN A 21 10.87 -9.73 13.23
CA GLN A 21 11.36 -10.14 14.55
C GLN A 21 12.75 -10.80 14.49
N SER A 22 13.15 -11.35 13.34
CA SER A 22 14.49 -11.90 13.10
C SER A 22 15.54 -10.82 12.76
N GLY A 23 15.11 -9.56 12.64
CA GLY A 23 15.93 -8.40 12.33
C GLY A 23 16.01 -8.07 10.83
N THR A 24 15.16 -8.65 9.99
CA THR A 24 14.98 -8.19 8.60
C THR A 24 14.27 -6.84 8.60
N SER A 25 14.77 -5.87 7.83
CA SER A 25 14.03 -4.63 7.61
C SER A 25 12.74 -4.92 6.85
N VAL A 26 11.63 -4.44 7.42
CA VAL A 26 10.29 -4.52 6.85
C VAL A 26 9.67 -3.14 6.84
N MET A 27 9.16 -2.72 5.68
CA MET A 27 8.46 -1.46 5.56
C MET A 27 7.25 -1.57 4.65
N ARG A 28 6.18 -0.86 5.00
CA ARG A 28 5.00 -0.64 4.16
C ARG A 28 4.94 0.82 3.71
N SER A 29 5.10 1.10 2.42
CA SER A 29 4.86 2.45 1.88
C SER A 29 3.43 2.63 1.38
N ALA A 30 2.62 3.42 2.08
CA ALA A 30 1.25 3.74 1.66
C ALA A 30 1.13 5.24 1.39
N HIS A 31 0.27 5.66 0.47
CA HIS A 31 -0.04 7.08 0.33
C HIS A 31 -0.78 7.57 1.58
N VAL A 32 -0.49 8.79 2.07
CA VAL A 32 -1.32 9.41 3.11
C VAL A 32 -2.79 9.42 2.64
N GLY A 33 -3.70 9.07 3.55
CA GLY A 33 -5.13 8.93 3.25
C GLY A 33 -5.53 7.62 2.57
N ASN A 34 -4.60 6.83 2.05
CA ASN A 34 -4.88 5.51 1.47
C ASN A 34 -4.84 4.41 2.55
N LEU A 35 -5.72 4.48 3.56
CA LEU A 35 -5.72 3.55 4.71
C LEU A 35 -6.80 2.49 4.58
N ARG A 36 -6.74 1.75 3.47
CA ARG A 36 -7.64 0.62 3.20
C ARG A 36 -7.44 -0.52 4.22
N GLY A 37 -8.41 -1.42 4.30
CA GLY A 37 -8.39 -2.57 5.23
C GLY A 37 -7.06 -3.34 5.29
N TYR A 38 -6.38 -3.57 4.15
CA TYR A 38 -5.07 -4.24 4.17
C TYR A 38 -3.96 -3.41 4.85
N ASN A 39 -3.97 -2.08 4.75
CA ASN A 39 -3.02 -1.23 5.47
C ASN A 39 -3.36 -1.20 6.97
N LEU A 40 -4.65 -1.26 7.33
CA LEU A 40 -5.08 -1.37 8.72
C LEU A 40 -4.66 -2.71 9.34
N ALA A 41 -4.77 -3.83 8.60
CA ALA A 41 -4.26 -5.13 9.05
C ALA A 41 -2.73 -5.12 9.22
N ILE A 42 -2.00 -4.50 8.30
CA ILE A 42 -0.54 -4.33 8.44
C ILE A 42 -0.22 -3.50 9.69
N ALA A 43 -0.96 -2.41 9.93
CA ALA A 43 -0.81 -1.59 11.12
C ALA A 43 -1.11 -2.39 12.40
N GLN A 44 -2.19 -3.17 12.44
CA GLN A 44 -2.54 -4.05 13.56
C GLN A 44 -1.46 -5.09 13.86
N MET A 45 -0.68 -5.48 12.86
CA MET A 45 0.46 -6.40 13.00
C MET A 45 1.73 -5.73 13.52
N GLU A 46 1.71 -4.43 13.83
CA GLU A 46 2.83 -3.61 14.30
C GLU A 46 3.94 -3.45 13.25
N ILE A 47 3.61 -3.64 11.98
CA ILE A 47 4.57 -3.48 10.88
C ILE A 47 4.70 -1.98 10.56
N PRO A 48 5.92 -1.43 10.47
CA PRO A 48 6.12 0.00 10.21
C PRO A 48 5.45 0.49 8.93
N LEU A 49 4.77 1.64 9.04
CA LEU A 49 4.16 2.34 7.93
C LEU A 49 4.95 3.61 7.60
N LEU A 50 5.41 3.70 6.36
CA LEU A 50 5.94 4.92 5.76
C LEU A 50 4.86 5.54 4.88
N LEU A 51 4.36 6.72 5.25
CA LEU A 51 3.26 7.36 4.54
C LEU A 51 3.79 8.38 3.52
N VAL A 52 3.57 8.11 2.23
CA VAL A 52 3.99 8.99 1.12
C VAL A 52 3.07 10.22 1.06
N ASP A 53 3.61 11.36 1.47
CA ASP A 53 2.90 12.62 1.70
C ASP A 53 3.08 13.66 0.59
N HIS A 54 3.97 13.43 -0.38
CA HIS A 54 4.35 14.39 -1.42
C HIS A 54 3.72 14.11 -2.81
N ASN A 55 2.47 13.65 -2.84
CA ASN A 55 1.81 13.24 -4.08
C ASN A 55 0.96 14.35 -4.72
N LYS A 56 0.70 14.19 -6.03
CA LYS A 56 -0.19 15.07 -6.78
C LYS A 56 -1.63 14.85 -6.32
N VAL A 57 -2.13 15.68 -5.42
CA VAL A 57 -3.54 15.63 -5.00
C VAL A 57 -4.44 16.00 -6.19
N ILE A 58 -5.30 15.07 -6.62
CA ILE A 58 -6.39 15.38 -7.55
C ILE A 58 -7.50 16.07 -6.74
N GLN A 59 -7.67 17.38 -6.94
CA GLN A 59 -8.58 18.20 -6.12
C GLN A 59 -10.04 18.15 -6.63
N THR A 60 -10.22 17.92 -7.93
CA THR A 60 -11.52 17.80 -8.59
C THR A 60 -11.49 16.73 -9.68
N PRO A 61 -12.66 16.16 -10.06
CA PRO A 61 -12.72 15.23 -11.20
C PRO A 61 -12.20 15.85 -12.51
N SER A 62 -12.39 17.16 -12.73
CA SER A 62 -11.83 17.89 -13.87
C SER A 62 -10.31 18.04 -13.83
N ASP A 63 -9.70 17.92 -12.66
CA ASP A 63 -8.23 17.93 -12.54
C ASP A 63 -7.62 16.61 -13.03
N ARG A 64 -8.39 15.54 -13.23
CA ARG A 64 -7.88 14.32 -13.88
C ARG A 64 -7.44 14.59 -15.32
N ASP A 65 -8.13 15.49 -16.01
CA ASP A 65 -7.85 15.84 -17.41
C ASP A 65 -6.75 16.92 -17.52
N LEU A 66 -6.62 17.78 -16.51
CA LEU A 66 -5.62 18.86 -16.46
C LEU A 66 -4.29 18.43 -15.82
N ILE A 67 -4.35 17.54 -14.83
CA ILE A 67 -3.20 16.97 -14.13
C ILE A 67 -3.01 15.55 -14.64
N ALA A 68 -2.41 15.42 -15.83
CA ALA A 68 -1.97 14.11 -16.32
C ALA A 68 -1.11 13.41 -15.25
N GLY A 69 -1.62 12.28 -14.74
CA GLY A 69 -0.97 11.49 -13.69
C GLY A 69 -1.07 12.05 -12.28
N GLY A 70 -2.16 12.74 -11.92
CA GLY A 70 -2.51 12.99 -10.52
C GLY A 70 -2.74 11.69 -9.74
N ASP A 71 -2.43 11.68 -8.44
CA ASP A 71 -2.61 10.51 -7.58
C ASP A 71 -4.09 10.35 -7.23
N ALA A 72 -4.74 9.37 -7.87
CA ALA A 72 -6.14 9.06 -7.65
C ALA A 72 -6.43 8.43 -6.29
N ASN A 73 -5.39 8.14 -5.48
CA ASN A 73 -5.54 7.65 -4.12
C ASN A 73 -5.86 8.76 -3.11
N TYR A 74 -5.67 10.03 -3.47
CA TYR A 74 -6.02 11.23 -2.67
C TYR A 74 -7.41 11.80 -3.03
N LEU A 75 -8.39 10.96 -3.33
CA LEU A 75 -9.74 11.48 -3.55
C LEU A 75 -10.29 12.04 -2.25
N ALA A 76 -10.97 13.18 -2.30
CA ALA A 76 -11.67 13.77 -1.14
C ALA A 76 -12.69 12.84 -0.46
N GLY A 77 -12.97 11.65 -1.03
CA GLY A 77 -13.74 10.58 -0.39
C GLY A 77 -12.94 9.61 0.49
N SER A 78 -11.59 9.60 0.45
CA SER A 78 -10.73 8.89 1.41
C SER A 78 -10.43 9.71 2.66
N ILE A 79 -10.74 11.01 2.63
CA ILE A 79 -10.85 11.88 3.80
C ILE A 79 -12.34 11.94 4.14
N VAL A 80 -12.78 11.19 5.14
CA VAL A 80 -14.17 11.27 5.60
C VAL A 80 -14.36 12.60 6.32
N THR A 81 -14.67 13.65 5.58
CA THR A 81 -15.29 14.87 6.12
C THR A 81 -16.35 15.37 5.14
N ARG A 82 -17.38 16.04 5.66
CA ARG A 82 -18.46 16.63 4.87
C ARG A 82 -18.04 17.85 4.04
N GLU A 83 -16.77 18.27 4.11
CA GLU A 83 -16.27 19.51 3.53
C GLU A 83 -15.20 19.28 2.46
N LYS A 84 -15.06 20.27 1.56
CA LYS A 84 -14.13 20.24 0.43
C LYS A 84 -12.70 20.37 0.96
N VAL A 85 -11.85 19.38 0.68
CA VAL A 85 -10.39 19.48 0.87
C VAL A 85 -9.90 20.74 0.17
N MET A 86 -9.31 21.67 0.93
CA MET A 86 -8.70 22.87 0.35
C MET A 86 -7.28 22.53 -0.13
N PRO A 87 -6.85 23.01 -1.31
CA PRO A 87 -5.53 22.74 -1.86
C PRO A 87 -4.37 23.03 -0.88
N LEU A 88 -3.20 22.44 -1.17
CA LEU A 88 -1.88 22.97 -0.78
C LEU A 88 -1.95 24.50 -0.70
N LYS A 89 -1.73 25.06 0.49
CA LYS A 89 -1.79 26.50 0.68
C LYS A 89 -0.37 27.01 0.87
N VAL A 90 0.02 28.01 0.08
CA VAL A 90 1.15 28.88 0.44
C VAL A 90 0.84 29.39 1.84
N SER A 91 1.69 29.05 2.80
CA SER A 91 1.44 29.46 4.19
C SER A 91 1.26 30.98 4.24
N GLN A 92 0.51 31.50 5.22
CA GLN A 92 0.33 32.94 5.39
C GLN A 92 1.66 33.72 5.58
N LEU A 93 2.78 33.01 5.74
CA LEU A 93 4.14 33.55 5.85
C LEU A 93 4.91 33.62 4.51
N GLY A 94 4.26 33.34 3.38
CA GLY A 94 4.82 33.56 2.03
C GLY A 94 5.67 32.40 1.48
N GLY A 95 5.46 31.18 1.96
CA GLY A 95 6.26 30.01 1.62
C GLY A 95 5.51 28.82 1.09
N LEU A 96 6.15 28.06 0.20
CA LEU A 96 5.64 26.78 -0.27
C LEU A 96 5.69 25.74 0.86
N SER A 97 4.57 25.09 1.14
CA SER A 97 4.51 23.90 2.00
C SER A 97 3.83 22.79 1.21
N LEU A 98 4.45 21.59 1.19
CA LEU A 98 3.86 20.40 0.56
C LEU A 98 2.69 19.81 1.34
N ARG A 99 2.18 20.53 2.32
CA ARG A 99 1.18 20.06 3.27
C ARG A 99 -0.18 20.63 2.90
N THR A 100 -1.17 19.77 2.88
CA THR A 100 -2.56 20.15 2.56
C THR A 100 -3.33 20.34 3.85
N GLU A 101 -3.94 21.51 4.06
CA GLU A 101 -4.80 21.78 5.24
C GLU A 101 -6.19 21.18 5.03
N VAL A 102 -6.74 20.59 6.08
CA VAL A 102 -8.09 20.04 6.15
C VAL A 102 -8.77 20.48 7.43
N THR A 103 -10.11 20.56 7.40
CA THR A 103 -10.92 20.74 8.61
C THR A 103 -10.99 19.41 9.35
N HIS A 104 -10.59 19.38 10.62
CA HIS A 104 -10.71 18.18 11.45
C HIS A 104 -12.20 17.81 11.61
N PRO A 105 -12.60 16.54 11.37
CA PRO A 105 -14.01 16.11 11.35
C PRO A 105 -14.76 16.42 12.66
N GLU A 106 -14.08 16.21 13.80
CA GLU A 106 -14.72 16.34 15.11
C GLU A 106 -14.57 17.73 15.74
N THR A 107 -13.37 18.33 15.70
CA THR A 107 -13.10 19.60 16.37
C THR A 107 -13.43 20.83 15.53
N GLY A 108 -13.52 20.67 14.19
CA GLY A 108 -13.66 21.79 13.25
C GLY A 108 -12.41 22.67 13.11
N GLY A 109 -11.30 22.33 13.79
CA GLY A 109 -10.03 23.05 13.67
C GLY A 109 -9.30 22.74 12.37
N LEU A 110 -8.41 23.64 11.93
CA LEU A 110 -7.52 23.38 10.79
C LEU A 110 -6.32 22.52 11.24
N GLN A 111 -6.02 21.48 10.47
CA GLN A 111 -4.85 20.64 10.64
C GLN A 111 -4.32 20.20 9.26
N PHE A 112 -3.07 19.77 9.17
CA PHE A 112 -2.57 19.19 7.93
C PHE A 112 -3.01 17.73 7.75
N VAL A 113 -3.25 17.33 6.50
CA VAL A 113 -3.80 16.01 6.13
C VAL A 113 -2.91 14.86 6.58
N ASP A 114 -1.59 15.02 6.43
CA ASP A 114 -0.56 14.07 6.86
C ASP A 114 -0.59 13.90 8.38
N GLU A 115 -0.59 15.01 9.12
CA GLU A 115 -0.73 15.04 10.58
C GLU A 115 -2.02 14.33 11.03
N LEU A 116 -3.15 14.66 10.41
CA LEU A 116 -4.45 14.07 10.76
C LEU A 116 -4.46 12.55 10.56
N HIS A 117 -3.93 12.05 9.44
CA HIS A 117 -3.89 10.62 9.18
C HIS A 117 -2.86 9.91 10.07
N VAL A 118 -1.66 10.47 10.24
CA VAL A 118 -0.63 9.90 11.11
C VAL A 118 -1.12 9.82 12.56
N SER A 119 -1.74 10.87 13.09
CA SER A 119 -2.26 10.87 14.46
C SER A 119 -3.38 9.85 14.62
N ALA A 120 -4.31 9.78 13.66
CA ALA A 120 -5.41 8.82 13.71
C ALA A 120 -4.92 7.36 13.72
N ILE A 121 -3.94 7.01 12.88
CA ILE A 121 -3.36 5.65 12.91
C ILE A 121 -2.64 5.40 14.24
N LYS A 122 -1.84 6.36 14.74
CA LYS A 122 -1.10 6.20 16.00
C LYS A 122 -2.04 6.05 17.20
N GLU A 123 -3.20 6.69 17.18
CA GLU A 123 -4.20 6.55 18.23
C GLU A 123 -4.86 5.17 18.21
N VAL A 124 -5.21 4.67 17.02
CA VAL A 124 -5.80 3.33 16.86
C VAL A 124 -4.77 2.20 17.08
N PHE A 125 -3.53 2.38 16.61
CA PHE A 125 -2.45 1.40 16.66
C PHE A 125 -1.19 2.00 17.30
N PRO A 126 -1.19 2.23 18.63
CA PRO A 126 -0.11 2.93 19.32
C PRO A 126 1.23 2.20 19.33
N ALA A 127 1.23 0.88 19.08
CA ALA A 127 2.44 0.07 18.97
C ALA A 127 3.10 0.16 17.58
N THR A 128 2.43 0.74 16.59
CA THR A 128 2.90 0.76 15.20
C THR A 128 3.71 2.01 14.94
N SER A 129 4.93 1.84 14.41
CA SER A 129 5.72 2.96 13.92
C SER A 129 5.09 3.53 12.65
N VAL A 130 4.68 4.80 12.70
CA VAL A 130 4.09 5.51 11.57
C VAL A 130 4.81 6.85 11.41
N VAL A 131 5.39 7.07 10.25
CA VAL A 131 6.08 8.31 9.88
C VAL A 131 5.71 8.69 8.45
N THR A 132 5.76 9.97 8.12
CA THR A 132 5.66 10.38 6.72
C THR A 132 7.00 10.16 6.00
N ASP A 133 6.96 10.02 4.68
CA ASP A 133 8.16 9.91 3.87
C ASP A 133 9.07 11.16 4.01
N THR A 134 8.47 12.35 3.97
CA THR A 134 9.20 13.60 4.22
C THR A 134 9.85 13.62 5.61
N GLU A 135 9.14 13.23 6.67
CA GLU A 135 9.71 13.14 8.03
C GLU A 135 10.87 12.12 8.08
N TYR A 136 10.69 10.97 7.44
CA TYR A 136 11.67 9.90 7.40
C TYR A 136 12.96 10.33 6.69
N LEU A 137 12.87 10.91 5.49
CA LEU A 137 14.00 11.44 4.74
C LEU A 137 14.74 12.54 5.51
N ARG A 138 14.02 13.47 6.13
CA ARG A 138 14.61 14.55 6.92
C ARG A 138 15.30 14.05 8.19
N SER A 139 14.80 12.98 8.79
CA SER A 139 15.48 12.33 9.92
C SER A 139 16.82 11.70 9.52
N GLN A 140 17.04 11.49 8.22
CA GLN A 140 18.24 10.91 7.61
C GLN A 140 18.87 11.86 6.59
N ILE A 141 18.78 13.17 6.83
CA ILE A 141 19.10 14.20 5.84
C ILE A 141 20.52 14.08 5.28
N ASP A 142 21.49 13.62 6.08
CA ASP A 142 22.87 13.44 5.63
C ASP A 142 22.95 12.35 4.54
N LEU A 143 22.31 11.20 4.77
CA LEU A 143 22.26 10.09 3.80
C LEU A 143 21.39 10.45 2.59
N ALA A 144 20.17 10.92 2.85
CA ALA A 144 19.20 11.24 1.81
C ALA A 144 19.68 12.40 0.94
N GLY A 145 20.24 13.45 1.55
CA GLY A 145 20.77 14.62 0.85
C GLY A 145 21.95 14.30 -0.05
N GLU A 146 22.91 13.51 0.43
CA GLU A 146 24.04 13.07 -0.38
C GLU A 146 23.59 12.16 -1.53
N ALA A 147 22.69 11.20 -1.28
CA ALA A 147 22.14 10.35 -2.33
C ALA A 147 21.37 11.14 -3.40
N VAL A 148 20.55 12.12 -3.01
CA VAL A 148 19.85 13.01 -3.94
C VAL A 148 20.85 13.84 -4.75
N ALA A 149 21.91 14.37 -4.13
CA ALA A 149 22.94 15.13 -4.83
C ALA A 149 23.65 14.29 -5.92
N ILE A 150 24.03 13.05 -5.59
CA ILE A 150 24.62 12.10 -6.54
C ILE A 150 23.64 11.79 -7.68
N ALA A 151 22.36 11.55 -7.35
CA ALA A 151 21.34 11.29 -8.36
C ALA A 151 21.09 12.51 -9.26
N LEU A 152 21.08 13.73 -8.71
CA LEU A 152 20.94 14.97 -9.47
C LEU A 152 22.11 15.18 -10.46
N GLN A 153 23.32 14.86 -10.03
CA GLN A 153 24.52 15.00 -10.86
C GLN A 153 24.54 13.99 -12.00
N ASN A 154 24.18 12.73 -11.73
CA ASN A 154 24.32 11.63 -12.68
C ASN A 154 23.07 11.35 -13.52
N TYR A 155 21.89 11.70 -13.00
CA TYR A 155 20.58 11.48 -13.63
C TYR A 155 19.68 12.73 -13.57
N PRO A 156 20.17 13.91 -14.00
CA PRO A 156 19.42 15.17 -13.93
C PRO A 156 18.07 15.11 -14.65
N GLU A 157 17.94 14.26 -15.66
CA GLU A 157 16.72 14.05 -16.44
C GLU A 157 15.61 13.36 -15.65
N LEU A 158 15.86 12.79 -14.47
CA LEU A 158 14.81 12.22 -13.62
C LEU A 158 14.03 13.32 -12.88
N PHE A 159 14.68 14.43 -12.53
CA PHE A 159 14.17 15.47 -11.63
C PHE A 159 13.15 16.42 -12.24
N LYS A 160 12.32 15.95 -13.18
CA LYS A 160 11.45 16.80 -14.00
C LYS A 160 10.30 17.47 -13.24
N ARG A 161 10.03 17.11 -11.99
CA ARG A 161 8.83 17.56 -11.27
C ARG A 161 9.15 18.79 -10.44
N VAL A 162 8.40 19.87 -10.68
CA VAL A 162 8.54 21.14 -9.97
C VAL A 162 7.19 21.57 -9.44
N VAL A 163 7.17 22.01 -8.19
CA VAL A 163 5.99 22.61 -7.56
C VAL A 163 6.10 24.12 -7.75
N GLU A 164 5.06 24.71 -8.31
CA GLU A 164 4.93 26.14 -8.55
C GLU A 164 4.36 26.85 -7.31
N ALA A 165 4.41 28.19 -7.32
CA ALA A 165 3.95 29.02 -6.19
C ALA A 165 2.46 28.83 -5.86
N ASP A 166 1.65 28.41 -6.82
CA ASP A 166 0.22 28.10 -6.60
C ASP A 166 -0.02 26.66 -6.10
N GLY A 167 1.05 25.91 -5.81
CA GLY A 167 1.00 24.51 -5.41
C GLY A 167 0.83 23.53 -6.59
N THR A 168 0.74 24.01 -7.83
CA THR A 168 0.61 23.12 -8.99
C THR A 168 1.93 22.39 -9.27
N VAL A 169 1.84 21.11 -9.62
CA VAL A 169 3.01 20.30 -9.99
C VAL A 169 3.13 20.23 -11.50
N ARG A 170 4.25 20.71 -12.05
CA ARG A 170 4.55 20.69 -13.49
C ARG A 170 5.73 19.79 -13.80
N THR A 171 5.73 19.24 -15.01
CA THR A 171 6.88 18.54 -15.58
C THR A 171 7.70 19.53 -16.42
N THR A 172 9.01 19.61 -16.18
CA THR A 172 9.94 20.49 -16.88
C THR A 172 11.24 19.76 -17.22
N THR A 173 11.90 20.17 -18.31
CA THR A 173 13.23 19.69 -18.69
C THR A 173 14.36 20.55 -18.09
N GLN A 174 14.03 21.67 -17.44
CA GLN A 174 14.99 22.61 -16.85
C GLN A 174 15.33 22.33 -15.38
N ALA A 175 14.96 21.15 -14.87
CA ALA A 175 15.08 20.79 -13.46
C ALA A 175 16.45 21.04 -12.82
N PRO A 176 17.59 20.80 -13.51
CA PRO A 176 18.90 21.05 -12.92
C PRO A 176 19.12 22.50 -12.47
N MET A 177 18.69 23.47 -13.27
CA MET A 177 18.83 24.90 -12.90
C MET A 177 17.87 25.30 -11.78
N LEU A 178 16.77 24.58 -11.63
CA LEU A 178 15.72 24.91 -10.66
C LEU A 178 16.05 24.40 -9.26
N TYR A 179 16.72 23.25 -9.13
CA TYR A 179 17.13 22.77 -7.79
C TYR A 179 18.23 23.65 -7.20
N GLU A 180 19.17 24.16 -8.00
CA GLU A 180 20.22 25.08 -7.50
C GLU A 180 19.61 26.36 -6.92
N LYS A 181 18.51 26.82 -7.52
CA LYS A 181 17.82 28.04 -7.13
C LYS A 181 16.83 27.83 -5.98
N TYR A 182 16.11 26.71 -5.97
CA TYR A 182 14.94 26.50 -5.11
C TYR A 182 15.05 25.31 -4.15
N GLY A 183 16.04 24.44 -4.34
CA GLY A 183 16.24 23.25 -3.53
C GLY A 183 15.28 22.09 -3.85
N ILE A 184 15.40 21.05 -3.02
CA ILE A 184 14.59 19.83 -3.05
C ILE A 184 13.63 19.87 -1.85
N LEU A 185 12.33 19.91 -2.13
CA LEU A 185 11.32 20.20 -1.11
C LEU A 185 11.22 19.11 -0.04
N GLN A 186 11.28 17.84 -0.42
CA GLN A 186 11.22 16.74 0.56
C GLN A 186 12.39 16.81 1.58
N LEU A 187 13.54 17.34 1.18
CA LEU A 187 14.71 17.44 2.05
C LEU A 187 14.69 18.68 2.95
N ASN A 188 14.09 19.78 2.49
CA ASN A 188 14.01 21.02 3.27
C ASN A 188 12.81 21.88 2.82
N ASP A 189 11.92 22.21 3.75
CA ASP A 189 10.90 23.25 3.53
C ASP A 189 11.53 24.61 3.81
N ASP A 190 11.83 25.39 2.77
CA ASP A 190 12.15 26.80 2.95
C ASP A 190 10.86 27.63 2.75
N PRO A 191 10.27 28.21 3.80
CA PRO A 191 9.07 29.03 3.68
C PRO A 191 9.32 30.36 2.94
N LYS A 192 10.50 30.59 2.36
CA LYS A 192 10.77 31.72 1.46
C LYS A 192 10.85 31.29 0.01
N THR A 193 10.86 29.99 -0.29
CA THR A 193 10.89 29.52 -1.67
C THR A 193 9.48 29.54 -2.23
N GLU A 194 9.34 30.20 -3.38
CA GLU A 194 8.08 30.25 -4.14
C GLU A 194 7.88 28.99 -4.99
N ARG A 195 8.91 28.13 -5.12
CA ARG A 195 8.90 26.92 -5.94
C ARG A 195 9.83 25.88 -5.33
N GLY A 196 9.77 24.65 -5.81
CA GLY A 196 10.83 23.69 -5.52
C GLY A 196 10.74 22.42 -6.34
N VAL A 197 11.85 21.68 -6.38
CA VAL A 197 11.96 20.44 -7.14
C VAL A 197 11.56 19.26 -6.25
N LEU A 198 10.85 18.29 -6.82
CA LEU A 198 10.48 17.06 -6.12
C LEU A 198 11.46 15.93 -6.45
N ILE A 199 11.79 15.13 -5.43
CA ILE A 199 12.49 13.86 -5.62
C ILE A 199 11.66 12.95 -6.54
N PRO A 200 12.24 12.35 -7.60
CA PRO A 200 11.59 11.35 -8.43
C PRO A 200 11.36 10.04 -7.67
N ASN A 201 10.26 9.35 -7.95
CA ASN A 201 9.92 8.08 -7.30
C ASN A 201 11.07 7.06 -7.35
N ASP A 202 11.79 6.94 -8.48
CA ASP A 202 12.94 6.04 -8.62
C ASP A 202 14.03 6.33 -7.59
N VAL A 203 14.34 7.61 -7.37
CA VAL A 203 15.37 8.08 -6.44
C VAL A 203 14.90 7.86 -5.01
N ASP A 204 13.65 8.21 -4.72
CA ASP A 204 13.01 8.05 -3.41
C ASP A 204 13.00 6.57 -2.95
N ILE A 205 12.60 5.66 -3.84
CA ILE A 205 12.60 4.22 -3.60
C ILE A 205 14.02 3.72 -3.26
N VAL A 206 15.05 4.13 -4.02
CA VAL A 206 16.44 3.71 -3.77
C VAL A 206 16.94 4.26 -2.44
N ILE A 207 16.67 5.53 -2.12
CA ILE A 207 17.10 6.15 -0.86
C ILE A 207 16.48 5.43 0.34
N ASN A 208 15.19 5.16 0.28
CA ASN A 208 14.49 4.45 1.35
C ASN A 208 15.11 3.05 1.59
N PHE A 209 15.46 2.31 0.54
CA PHE A 209 16.16 1.04 0.70
C PHE A 209 17.61 1.19 1.17
N ILE A 210 18.34 2.23 0.75
CA ILE A 210 19.69 2.51 1.25
C ILE A 210 19.68 2.75 2.76
N ILE A 211 18.76 3.60 3.23
CA ILE A 211 18.60 3.90 4.66
C ILE A 211 18.30 2.62 5.42
N GLU A 212 17.34 1.82 4.96
CA GLU A 212 16.97 0.57 5.62
C GLU A 212 18.09 -0.49 5.60
N CYS A 213 18.91 -0.53 4.54
CA CYS A 213 20.10 -1.38 4.47
C CYS A 213 21.11 -1.02 5.55
N ILE A 214 21.41 0.27 5.69
CA ILE A 214 22.35 0.77 6.69
C ILE A 214 21.80 0.52 8.11
N ARG A 215 20.51 0.81 8.34
CA ARG A 215 19.88 0.66 9.67
C ARG A 215 19.78 -0.80 10.12
N SER A 216 19.49 -1.72 9.21
CA SER A 216 19.32 -3.14 9.54
C SER A 216 20.60 -3.96 9.42
N GLU A 217 21.63 -3.42 8.76
CA GLU A 217 22.85 -4.13 8.37
C GLU A 217 22.54 -5.41 7.56
N ARG A 218 21.42 -5.43 6.83
CA ARG A 218 20.99 -6.56 5.99
C ARG A 218 20.98 -6.18 4.52
N SER A 219 21.41 -7.12 3.68
CA SER A 219 21.29 -7.03 2.23
C SER A 219 19.91 -7.41 1.69
N THR A 220 19.07 -8.06 2.50
CA THR A 220 17.72 -8.45 2.11
C THR A 220 16.71 -7.66 2.92
N GLN A 221 15.74 -7.07 2.22
CA GLN A 221 14.65 -6.30 2.82
C GLN A 221 13.30 -6.80 2.30
N ILE A 222 12.26 -6.62 3.09
CA ILE A 222 10.89 -6.94 2.71
C ILE A 222 10.11 -5.64 2.59
N HIS A 223 9.55 -5.39 1.42
CA HIS A 223 8.74 -4.21 1.18
C HIS A 223 7.29 -4.62 0.86
N LEU A 224 6.37 -4.19 1.71
CA LEU A 224 4.94 -4.42 1.53
C LEU A 224 4.38 -3.36 0.57
N SER A 225 3.86 -3.80 -0.57
CA SER A 225 3.49 -2.90 -1.67
C SER A 225 2.03 -2.97 -2.04
N GLY A 226 1.45 -1.80 -2.34
CA GLY A 226 0.18 -1.66 -3.03
C GLY A 226 0.29 -2.01 -4.52
N PRO A 227 -0.86 -2.08 -5.22
CA PRO A 227 -0.92 -2.55 -6.61
C PRO A 227 -0.11 -1.65 -7.57
N ASP A 228 -0.10 -0.33 -7.36
CA ASP A 228 0.58 0.64 -8.22
C ASP A 228 2.09 0.43 -8.19
N MET A 229 2.67 0.28 -7.00
CA MET A 229 4.10 0.05 -6.81
C MET A 229 4.52 -1.35 -7.33
N VAL A 230 3.68 -2.37 -7.12
CA VAL A 230 3.88 -3.69 -7.73
C VAL A 230 3.86 -3.61 -9.26
N GLN A 231 2.95 -2.83 -9.83
CA GLN A 231 2.86 -2.67 -11.28
C GLN A 231 4.05 -1.90 -11.84
N TYR A 232 4.46 -0.84 -11.17
CA TYR A 232 5.63 -0.03 -11.50
C TYR A 232 6.91 -0.89 -11.54
N LEU A 233 7.14 -1.74 -10.53
CA LEU A 233 8.34 -2.58 -10.44
C LEU A 233 8.31 -3.87 -11.27
N LYS A 234 7.20 -4.21 -11.94
CA LYS A 234 7.19 -5.32 -12.91
C LYS A 234 8.01 -5.02 -14.16
N GLY A 235 8.08 -3.76 -14.58
CA GLY A 235 8.83 -3.34 -15.77
C GLY A 235 10.33 -3.60 -15.61
N SER A 236 11.00 -4.06 -16.67
CA SER A 236 12.47 -4.19 -16.66
C SER A 236 13.13 -2.81 -16.58
N ALA A 237 12.65 -1.84 -17.36
CA ALA A 237 13.21 -0.49 -17.41
C ALA A 237 13.30 0.19 -16.03
N SER A 238 12.23 0.13 -15.22
CA SER A 238 12.24 0.67 -13.86
C SER A 238 13.24 -0.07 -12.96
N ARG A 239 13.30 -1.41 -13.03
CA ARG A 239 14.27 -2.18 -12.22
C ARG A 239 15.72 -1.90 -12.61
N ASP A 240 15.99 -1.76 -13.91
CA ASP A 240 17.31 -1.41 -14.43
C ASP A 240 17.71 0.01 -13.99
N GLN A 241 16.76 0.96 -13.98
CA GLN A 241 16.97 2.32 -13.48
C GLN A 241 17.29 2.34 -11.99
N LEU A 242 16.54 1.60 -11.16
CA LEU A 242 16.81 1.49 -9.72
C LEU A 242 18.19 0.87 -9.45
N ALA A 243 18.56 -0.18 -10.20
CA ALA A 243 19.87 -0.82 -10.07
C ALA A 243 21.02 0.11 -10.48
N ALA A 244 20.84 0.90 -11.54
CA ALA A 244 21.80 1.91 -11.97
C ALA A 244 21.96 3.01 -10.90
N LEU A 245 20.85 3.54 -10.37
CA LEU A 245 20.86 4.52 -9.29
C LEU A 245 21.59 4.00 -8.05
N TYR A 246 21.25 2.79 -7.60
CA TYR A 246 21.92 2.16 -6.46
C TYR A 246 23.42 2.00 -6.68
N ASN A 247 23.84 1.49 -7.84
CA ASN A 247 25.25 1.28 -8.15
C ASN A 247 26.04 2.61 -8.17
N THR A 248 25.44 3.67 -8.71
CA THR A 248 26.06 5.01 -8.74
C THR A 248 26.17 5.60 -7.34
N ILE A 249 25.11 5.54 -6.52
CA ILE A 249 25.16 6.01 -5.13
C ILE A 249 26.14 5.19 -4.30
N HIS A 250 26.16 3.86 -4.44
CA HIS A 250 27.13 2.98 -3.77
C HIS A 250 28.58 3.36 -4.09
N THR A 251 28.86 3.70 -5.35
CA THR A 251 30.23 4.03 -5.79
C THR A 251 30.69 5.42 -5.32
N GLU A 252 29.79 6.41 -5.33
CA GLU A 252 30.16 7.82 -5.15
C GLU A 252 29.91 8.34 -3.73
N ALA A 253 28.96 7.78 -2.98
CA ALA A 253 28.60 8.27 -1.66
C ALA A 253 29.69 7.99 -0.62
N SER A 254 29.87 8.91 0.31
CA SER A 254 30.75 8.78 1.47
C SER A 254 30.41 7.56 2.35
N PHE A 255 29.14 7.18 2.38
CA PHE A 255 28.62 6.00 3.09
C PHE A 255 28.58 4.74 2.22
N GLY A 256 29.02 4.78 0.96
CA GLY A 256 28.93 3.66 0.01
C GLY A 256 29.59 2.37 0.51
N THR A 257 30.65 2.48 1.30
CA THR A 257 31.35 1.32 1.90
C THR A 257 30.53 0.61 2.99
N GLN A 258 29.49 1.24 3.53
CA GLN A 258 28.54 0.64 4.48
C GLN A 258 27.44 -0.14 3.77
N LEU A 259 27.28 0.05 2.46
CA LEU A 259 26.24 -0.59 1.67
C LEU A 259 26.71 -1.96 1.15
N PRO A 260 25.80 -2.96 1.12
CA PRO A 260 26.14 -4.28 0.58
C PRO A 260 26.40 -4.22 -0.93
N GLU A 261 27.27 -5.09 -1.45
CA GLU A 261 27.50 -5.16 -2.90
C GLU A 261 26.24 -5.57 -3.67
N ASP A 262 25.40 -6.40 -3.04
CA ASP A 262 24.13 -6.85 -3.59
C ASP A 262 23.01 -6.61 -2.58
N ILE A 263 21.93 -5.98 -3.03
CA ILE A 263 20.70 -5.79 -2.27
C ILE A 263 19.54 -6.55 -2.94
N VAL A 264 18.74 -7.25 -2.15
CA VAL A 264 17.55 -7.99 -2.59
C VAL A 264 16.33 -7.42 -1.88
N ILE A 265 15.40 -6.90 -2.67
CA ILE A 265 14.11 -6.38 -2.21
C ILE A 265 13.02 -7.40 -2.54
N LYS A 266 12.46 -8.00 -1.48
CA LYS A 266 11.30 -8.89 -1.58
C LYS A 266 10.03 -8.05 -1.54
N LEU A 267 9.41 -7.88 -2.69
CA LEU A 267 8.20 -7.09 -2.88
C LEU A 267 6.95 -7.95 -2.65
N VAL A 268 6.25 -7.73 -1.54
CA VAL A 268 5.05 -8.50 -1.18
C VAL A 268 3.79 -7.73 -1.60
N PRO A 269 2.93 -8.28 -2.48
CA PRO A 269 1.74 -7.58 -2.99
C PRO A 269 0.58 -7.62 -1.99
N THR A 270 0.58 -6.71 -1.02
CA THR A 270 -0.29 -6.77 0.17
C THR A 270 -1.74 -6.36 -0.05
N ALA A 271 -2.11 -5.87 -1.24
CA ALA A 271 -3.49 -5.58 -1.58
C ALA A 271 -4.42 -6.81 -1.48
N GLU A 272 -3.85 -8.02 -1.48
CA GLU A 272 -4.60 -9.27 -1.31
C GLU A 272 -5.00 -9.53 0.16
N ALA A 273 -4.33 -8.91 1.13
CA ALA A 273 -4.64 -8.99 2.56
C ALA A 273 -5.85 -8.13 2.97
N ARG A 274 -6.92 -8.19 2.19
CA ARG A 274 -8.11 -7.32 2.26
C ARG A 274 -9.25 -7.86 3.12
N PHE A 275 -9.12 -9.05 3.68
CA PHE A 275 -10.18 -9.70 4.48
C PHE A 275 -10.14 -9.17 5.92
N VAL A 276 -10.53 -7.90 6.04
CA VAL A 276 -10.44 -7.08 7.23
C VAL A 276 -11.73 -6.27 7.31
N SER A 277 -12.33 -6.20 8.50
CA SER A 277 -13.56 -5.45 8.72
C SER A 277 -13.74 -5.05 10.19
N THR A 278 -14.86 -4.44 10.54
CA THR A 278 -15.33 -4.24 11.90
C THR A 278 -16.16 -5.43 12.38
N GLU A 279 -16.32 -5.60 13.70
CA GLU A 279 -17.01 -6.74 14.30
C GLU A 279 -18.37 -7.12 13.67
N PRO A 280 -19.28 -6.18 13.33
CA PRO A 280 -20.59 -6.53 12.77
C PRO A 280 -20.52 -7.32 11.45
N TYR A 281 -19.50 -7.06 10.63
CA TYR A 281 -19.35 -7.67 9.30
C TYR A 281 -18.28 -8.76 9.26
N ALA A 282 -17.40 -8.83 10.27
CA ALA A 282 -16.37 -9.85 10.37
C ALA A 282 -16.93 -11.28 10.32
N LEU A 283 -18.07 -11.53 10.96
CA LEU A 283 -18.76 -12.83 10.93
C LEU A 283 -19.16 -13.25 9.51
N ALA A 284 -19.53 -12.30 8.65
CA ALA A 284 -19.84 -12.60 7.25
C ALA A 284 -18.58 -13.05 6.50
N ILE A 285 -17.44 -12.38 6.74
CA ILE A 285 -16.16 -12.75 6.13
C ILE A 285 -15.69 -14.13 6.65
N GLU A 286 -15.78 -14.39 7.95
CA GLU A 286 -15.48 -15.72 8.52
C GLU A 286 -16.32 -16.80 7.87
N LYS A 287 -17.62 -16.51 7.69
CA LYS A 287 -18.54 -17.44 7.04
C LYS A 287 -18.15 -17.73 5.59
N LEU A 288 -17.62 -16.75 4.85
CA LEU A 288 -17.10 -16.99 3.49
C LEU A 288 -15.97 -18.03 3.51
N PHE A 289 -14.99 -17.89 4.41
CA PHE A 289 -13.89 -18.85 4.51
C PHE A 289 -14.39 -20.24 4.90
N GLN A 290 -15.27 -20.34 5.90
CA GLN A 290 -15.88 -21.62 6.30
C GLN A 290 -16.59 -22.30 5.12
N LEU A 291 -17.36 -21.56 4.32
CA LEU A 291 -18.10 -22.12 3.19
C LEU A 291 -17.17 -22.54 2.04
N LEU A 292 -16.06 -21.84 1.83
CA LEU A 292 -15.03 -22.26 0.88
C LEU A 292 -14.37 -23.57 1.32
N GLU A 293 -14.06 -23.71 2.62
CA GLU A 293 -13.55 -24.96 3.20
C GLU A 293 -14.56 -26.10 3.06
N GLU A 294 -15.85 -25.87 3.36
CA GLU A 294 -16.94 -26.84 3.13
C GLU A 294 -17.02 -27.27 1.64
N LYS A 295 -16.87 -26.32 0.72
CA LYS A 295 -16.91 -26.58 -0.73
C LYS A 295 -15.72 -27.43 -1.19
N ASP A 296 -14.54 -27.16 -0.67
CA ASP A 296 -13.34 -27.95 -0.97
C ASP A 296 -13.39 -29.34 -0.32
N ALA A 297 -13.92 -29.46 0.90
CA ALA A 297 -14.19 -30.75 1.52
C ALA A 297 -15.15 -31.60 0.68
N LEU A 298 -16.23 -31.01 0.14
CA LEU A 298 -17.18 -31.68 -0.75
C LEU A 298 -16.51 -32.13 -2.07
N ARG A 299 -15.63 -31.30 -2.65
CA ARG A 299 -14.84 -31.67 -3.83
C ARG A 299 -13.92 -32.86 -3.55
N ASN A 300 -13.29 -32.89 -2.37
CA ASN A 300 -12.43 -33.99 -1.93
C ASN A 300 -13.22 -35.28 -1.65
N GLU A 301 -14.40 -35.18 -1.02
CA GLU A 301 -15.34 -36.31 -0.84
C GLU A 301 -15.72 -36.89 -2.20
N ARG A 302 -16.08 -36.03 -3.17
CA ARG A 302 -16.41 -36.43 -4.54
C ARG A 302 -15.23 -37.11 -5.24
N ALA A 303 -14.03 -36.52 -5.19
CA ALA A 303 -12.83 -37.09 -5.79
C ALA A 303 -12.49 -38.47 -5.19
N THR A 304 -12.66 -38.63 -3.87
CA THR A 304 -12.44 -39.89 -3.16
C THR A 304 -13.48 -40.94 -3.55
N PHE A 305 -14.77 -40.57 -3.61
CA PHE A 305 -15.84 -41.45 -4.04
C PHE A 305 -15.57 -42.00 -5.44
N PHE A 306 -15.18 -41.15 -6.39
CA PHE A 306 -14.90 -41.56 -7.78
C PHE A 306 -13.69 -42.47 -7.96
N LYS A 307 -12.81 -42.56 -6.95
CA LYS A 307 -11.69 -43.52 -6.91
C LYS A 307 -12.08 -44.86 -6.26
N SER A 308 -13.26 -44.95 -5.65
CA SER A 308 -13.72 -46.15 -4.94
C SER A 308 -14.48 -47.13 -5.84
N GLU A 309 -14.55 -48.40 -5.43
CA GLU A 309 -15.39 -49.41 -6.12
C GLU A 309 -16.88 -49.02 -6.14
N SER A 310 -17.35 -48.26 -5.15
CA SER A 310 -18.74 -47.78 -5.08
C SER A 310 -19.11 -46.84 -6.24
N ALA A 311 -18.15 -46.22 -6.93
CA ALA A 311 -18.42 -45.40 -8.10
C ALA A 311 -18.81 -46.19 -9.35
N LYS A 312 -18.51 -47.50 -9.39
CA LYS A 312 -18.93 -48.42 -10.46
C LYS A 312 -20.37 -48.90 -10.27
N ASP A 313 -20.91 -48.79 -9.06
CA ASP A 313 -22.28 -49.17 -8.73
C ASP A 313 -23.23 -47.98 -8.96
N THR A 314 -24.05 -48.08 -10.02
CA THR A 314 -25.04 -47.06 -10.39
C THR A 314 -25.99 -46.71 -9.24
N ASN A 315 -26.37 -47.69 -8.41
CA ASN A 315 -27.30 -47.49 -7.30
C ASN A 315 -26.69 -46.69 -6.14
N LYS A 316 -25.36 -46.65 -6.04
CA LYS A 316 -24.63 -45.81 -5.06
C LYS A 316 -24.21 -44.47 -5.65
N LYS A 317 -23.84 -44.47 -6.93
CA LYS A 317 -23.38 -43.27 -7.64
C LYS A 317 -24.47 -42.21 -7.78
N ALA A 318 -25.68 -42.59 -8.19
CA ALA A 318 -26.75 -41.61 -8.42
C ALA A 318 -27.16 -40.87 -7.13
N PRO A 319 -27.43 -41.55 -5.98
CA PRO A 319 -27.73 -40.88 -4.72
C PRO A 319 -26.57 -40.01 -4.20
N PHE A 320 -25.32 -40.47 -4.37
CA PHE A 320 -24.14 -39.69 -3.98
C PHE A 320 -24.06 -38.37 -4.76
N LEU A 321 -24.21 -38.42 -6.09
CA LEU A 321 -24.19 -37.21 -6.92
C LEU A 321 -25.35 -36.26 -6.60
N GLN A 322 -26.52 -36.80 -6.28
CA GLN A 322 -27.66 -35.99 -5.84
C GLN A 322 -27.37 -35.29 -4.51
N LYS A 323 -26.82 -36.00 -3.52
CA LYS A 323 -26.37 -35.42 -2.24
C LYS A 323 -25.35 -34.30 -2.48
N CYS A 324 -24.31 -34.56 -3.27
CA CYS A 324 -23.30 -33.54 -3.58
C CYS A 324 -23.92 -32.30 -4.25
N LYS A 325 -24.83 -32.49 -5.21
CA LYS A 325 -25.51 -31.37 -5.88
C LYS A 325 -26.36 -30.55 -4.89
N GLN A 326 -27.05 -31.21 -3.96
CA GLN A 326 -27.85 -30.54 -2.94
C GLN A 326 -26.96 -29.75 -1.97
N GLU A 327 -25.87 -30.33 -1.49
CA GLU A 327 -24.91 -29.64 -0.61
C GLU A 327 -24.21 -28.48 -1.33
N GLU A 328 -23.79 -28.66 -2.58
CA GLU A 328 -23.18 -27.59 -3.38
C GLU A 328 -24.17 -26.42 -3.57
N SER A 329 -25.44 -26.72 -3.89
CA SER A 329 -26.48 -25.69 -4.00
C SER A 329 -26.74 -24.97 -2.67
N ARG A 330 -26.73 -25.71 -1.54
CA ARG A 330 -26.88 -25.13 -0.20
C ARG A 330 -25.73 -24.19 0.11
N ILE A 331 -24.49 -24.63 -0.12
CA ILE A 331 -23.28 -23.83 0.12
C ILE A 331 -23.32 -22.56 -0.74
N ASP A 332 -23.62 -22.68 -2.03
CA ASP A 332 -23.64 -21.54 -2.96
C ASP A 332 -24.70 -20.50 -2.60
N ASN A 333 -25.87 -20.94 -2.13
CA ASN A 333 -26.93 -20.03 -1.64
C ASN A 333 -26.49 -19.25 -0.40
N ILE A 334 -25.84 -19.91 0.57
CA ILE A 334 -25.37 -19.24 1.79
C ILE A 334 -24.18 -18.32 1.45
N LEU A 335 -23.29 -18.76 0.57
CA LEU A 335 -22.12 -17.98 0.15
C LEU A 335 -22.55 -16.69 -0.55
N THR A 336 -23.59 -16.75 -1.38
CA THR A 336 -24.20 -15.55 -1.99
C THR A 336 -24.67 -14.53 -0.96
N THR A 337 -25.34 -15.01 0.10
CA THR A 337 -25.83 -14.13 1.18
C THR A 337 -24.65 -13.49 1.91
N ALA A 338 -23.68 -14.30 2.33
CA ALA A 338 -22.48 -13.82 3.01
C ALA A 338 -21.63 -12.86 2.15
N LEU A 339 -21.60 -13.04 0.82
CA LEU A 339 -20.91 -12.13 -0.10
C LEU A 339 -21.57 -10.75 -0.17
N THR A 340 -22.90 -10.71 -0.04
CA THR A 340 -23.66 -9.45 -0.01
C THR A 340 -23.36 -8.70 1.28
N ASP A 341 -23.36 -9.41 2.41
CA ASP A 341 -23.08 -8.84 3.73
C ASP A 341 -21.62 -8.39 3.88
N ALA A 342 -20.68 -9.07 3.19
CA ALA A 342 -19.25 -8.75 3.18
C ALA A 342 -18.82 -7.94 1.95
N SER A 343 -19.71 -7.18 1.32
CA SER A 343 -19.44 -6.54 0.02
C SER A 343 -18.26 -5.56 0.01
N GLU A 344 -17.91 -4.99 1.17
CA GLU A 344 -16.80 -4.06 1.36
C GLU A 344 -15.43 -4.63 0.96
N ILE A 345 -15.20 -5.95 1.10
CA ILE A 345 -13.91 -6.58 0.76
C ILE A 345 -13.65 -6.59 -0.76
N PHE A 346 -14.68 -6.31 -1.56
CA PHE A 346 -14.62 -6.25 -3.03
C PHE A 346 -14.73 -4.83 -3.58
N GLN A 347 -14.87 -3.81 -2.74
CA GLN A 347 -14.99 -2.46 -3.22
C GLN A 347 -13.68 -1.96 -3.80
N ASP A 348 -13.78 -1.25 -4.92
CA ASP A 348 -12.65 -0.54 -5.47
C ASP A 348 -12.25 0.59 -4.52
N SER A 349 -10.98 0.96 -4.56
CA SER A 349 -10.34 2.11 -3.92
C SER A 349 -11.11 3.43 -3.89
N GLN A 350 -12.10 3.61 -4.79
CA GLN A 350 -12.88 4.82 -4.94
C GLN A 350 -14.34 4.67 -4.49
N ALA A 351 -14.75 3.47 -4.09
CA ALA A 351 -16.12 3.18 -3.67
C ALA A 351 -16.21 3.11 -2.14
N ALA A 352 -17.18 3.83 -1.58
CA ALA A 352 -17.64 3.65 -0.21
C ALA A 352 -18.84 2.69 -0.19
N PRO A 353 -19.08 1.97 0.92
CA PRO A 353 -18.33 1.97 2.20
C PRO A 353 -17.07 1.09 2.24
N PHE A 354 -16.00 1.60 2.86
CA PHE A 354 -14.80 0.83 3.24
C PHE A 354 -14.43 1.13 4.70
N VAL A 355 -13.79 0.20 5.40
CA VAL A 355 -13.26 0.42 6.75
C VAL A 355 -11.98 1.24 6.70
N SER A 356 -11.97 2.32 7.47
CA SER A 356 -10.86 3.25 7.67
C SER A 356 -10.46 3.30 9.15
N GLN A 357 -9.33 3.96 9.45
CA GLN A 357 -8.92 4.24 10.81
C GLN A 357 -9.91 5.14 11.58
N TYR A 358 -10.74 5.93 10.88
CA TYR A 358 -11.72 6.81 11.55
C TYR A 358 -12.91 6.04 12.10
N ASP A 359 -13.30 4.94 11.46
CA ASP A 359 -14.34 4.04 11.98
C ASP A 359 -13.87 3.43 13.32
N LEU A 360 -12.58 3.10 13.41
CA LEU A 360 -11.97 2.55 14.62
C LEU A 360 -11.88 3.58 15.76
N LEU A 361 -11.63 4.86 15.43
CA LEU A 361 -11.67 5.94 16.43
C LEU A 361 -13.08 6.17 17.00
N GLN A 362 -14.13 5.85 16.24
CA GLN A 362 -15.53 5.96 16.69
C GLN A 362 -15.96 4.81 17.61
N GLY A 363 -15.06 3.86 17.90
CA GLY A 363 -15.28 2.76 18.83
C GLY A 363 -15.47 1.39 18.16
N ASP A 364 -15.40 1.31 16.84
CA ASP A 364 -15.40 0.01 16.17
C ASP A 364 -14.07 -0.72 16.41
N THR A 365 -14.14 -2.05 16.51
CA THR A 365 -12.93 -2.88 16.64
C THR A 365 -12.58 -3.49 15.29
N LEU A 366 -11.32 -3.33 14.87
CA LEU A 366 -10.81 -3.96 13.66
C LEU A 366 -10.64 -5.47 13.89
N VAL A 367 -11.35 -6.25 13.10
CA VAL A 367 -11.21 -7.70 13.03
C VAL A 367 -10.43 -8.08 11.76
N THR A 368 -9.23 -8.61 11.97
CA THR A 368 -8.43 -9.25 10.92
C THR A 368 -8.51 -10.76 11.09
N LEU A 369 -8.99 -11.46 10.07
CA LEU A 369 -9.11 -12.92 10.13
C LEU A 369 -7.74 -13.60 10.16
N GLN A 370 -7.67 -14.74 10.86
CA GLN A 370 -6.44 -15.55 10.90
C GLN A 370 -6.01 -16.00 9.51
N GLN A 371 -6.95 -16.26 8.60
CA GLN A 371 -6.64 -16.57 7.21
C GLN A 371 -5.97 -15.39 6.50
N ASN A 372 -6.37 -14.14 6.76
CA ASN A 372 -5.75 -12.94 6.20
C ASN A 372 -4.28 -12.78 6.65
N ILE A 373 -3.95 -13.28 7.85
CA ILE A 373 -2.61 -13.23 8.44
C ILE A 373 -1.73 -14.39 7.96
N ASN A 374 -2.30 -15.61 7.92
CA ASN A 374 -1.54 -16.84 7.75
C ASN A 374 -1.41 -17.29 6.30
N LEU A 375 -2.41 -17.04 5.45
CA LEU A 375 -2.33 -17.38 4.04
C LEU A 375 -1.37 -16.44 3.32
N THR A 376 -0.66 -16.98 2.34
CA THR A 376 0.19 -16.19 1.44
C THR A 376 -0.65 -15.24 0.59
N MET A 377 -0.04 -14.15 0.09
CA MET A 377 -0.75 -13.23 -0.83
C MET A 377 -1.30 -13.95 -2.07
N HIS A 378 -0.60 -14.99 -2.55
CA HIS A 378 -1.06 -15.83 -3.66
C HIS A 378 -2.34 -16.59 -3.30
N GLU A 379 -2.39 -17.24 -2.13
CA GLU A 379 -3.57 -17.95 -1.66
C GLU A 379 -4.75 -17.00 -1.44
N LEU A 380 -4.52 -15.83 -0.83
CA LEU A 380 -5.54 -14.79 -0.65
C LEU A 380 -6.09 -14.27 -1.98
N LYS A 381 -5.22 -14.14 -2.99
CA LYS A 381 -5.63 -13.80 -4.36
C LYS A 381 -6.50 -14.90 -4.97
N MET A 382 -6.16 -16.17 -4.75
CA MET A 382 -6.96 -17.31 -5.23
C MET A 382 -8.35 -17.33 -4.57
N VAL A 383 -8.43 -17.06 -3.26
CA VAL A 383 -9.68 -16.89 -2.53
C VAL A 383 -10.50 -15.73 -3.13
N THR A 384 -9.88 -14.57 -3.31
CA THR A 384 -10.52 -13.38 -3.91
C THR A 384 -11.08 -13.67 -5.29
N ASN A 385 -10.33 -14.39 -6.14
CA ASN A 385 -10.77 -14.79 -7.48
C ASN A 385 -11.94 -15.76 -7.44
N ALA A 386 -11.92 -16.73 -6.52
CA ALA A 386 -13.01 -17.69 -6.35
C ALA A 386 -14.31 -16.98 -5.93
N LEU A 387 -14.22 -16.10 -4.94
CA LEU A 387 -15.35 -15.32 -4.45
C LEU A 387 -15.87 -14.34 -5.52
N SER A 388 -14.98 -13.64 -6.24
CA SER A 388 -15.35 -12.74 -7.33
C SER A 388 -16.06 -13.46 -8.47
N LYS A 389 -15.67 -14.71 -8.75
CA LYS A 389 -16.38 -15.55 -9.73
C LYS A 389 -17.80 -15.83 -9.27
N ILE A 390 -17.99 -16.29 -8.03
CA ILE A 390 -19.32 -16.61 -7.50
C ILE A 390 -20.22 -15.37 -7.48
N ARG A 391 -19.66 -14.20 -7.08
CA ARG A 391 -20.37 -12.92 -7.11
C ARG A 391 -20.87 -12.56 -8.51
N ARG A 392 -20.09 -12.79 -9.56
CA ARG A 392 -20.50 -12.51 -10.96
C ARG A 392 -21.53 -13.50 -11.49
N ASP A 393 -21.49 -14.73 -11.02
CA ASP A 393 -22.39 -15.80 -11.44
C ASP A 393 -23.74 -15.75 -10.69
N THR A 394 -23.87 -14.87 -9.69
CA THR A 394 -25.10 -14.63 -8.93
C THR A 394 -25.87 -13.45 -9.55
N PRO A 395 -27.15 -13.64 -9.95
CA PRO A 395 -27.98 -12.61 -10.58
C PRO A 395 -28.39 -11.45 -9.66
#